data_AF-A0A1M5ETW8-F1
#
_entry.id   AF-A0A1M5ETW8-F1
#
_cell.length_a   1.000
_cell.length_b   1.000
_cell.length_c   1.000
_cell.angle_alpha   90.00
_cell.angle_beta   90.00
_cell.angle_gamma   90.00
#
_symmetry.space_group_name_H-M   'P 1'
#
loop_
_entity.id
_entity.type
_entity.pdbx_description
1 polymer ?
#
loop_
_entity_poly.entity_id
_entity_poly.type
_entity_poly.pdbx_seq_one_letter_code
_entity_poly.pdbx_strand_id
1 'polypeptide(L)'
;MKKAIKKTVGVILIVLSLTTMSANAQKNNSKETEVVNKMLQAFGTGNMDALKLTLSDATVWNYNGSTLIPYSGTYKGKDEVVKFIGNIVSNVEILDFKVNEIIGNGKTVVVLGSEKQKIKKNGKILEQNWVQVYTVENSLITKMEEFANTAYAEKLFSK
;
A
#
# COMPACT_ATOMS: atom_id res chain seq x y z
N MET A 1 17.25 -43.89 -28.78
CA MET A 1 16.02 -43.17 -28.37
C MET A 1 15.73 -43.48 -26.90
N LYS A 2 15.98 -42.54 -25.99
CA LYS A 2 15.77 -42.71 -24.54
C LYS A 2 14.41 -42.12 -24.15
N LYS A 3 13.57 -42.94 -23.49
CA LYS A 3 12.18 -42.66 -23.11
C LYS A 3 12.16 -41.70 -21.90
N ALA A 4 11.46 -40.57 -22.02
CA ALA A 4 11.35 -39.58 -20.95
C ALA A 4 10.38 -40.05 -19.84
N ILE A 5 10.83 -39.97 -18.59
CA ILE A 5 10.04 -40.25 -17.39
C ILE A 5 9.33 -38.94 -16.98
N LYS A 6 7.99 -38.93 -17.03
CA LYS A 6 7.16 -37.84 -16.49
C LYS A 6 7.29 -37.83 -14.97
N LYS A 7 7.80 -36.75 -14.39
CA LYS A 7 7.76 -36.51 -12.94
C LYS A 7 6.42 -35.87 -12.58
N THR A 8 5.55 -36.62 -11.91
CA THR A 8 4.38 -36.09 -11.20
C THR A 8 4.87 -35.46 -9.91
N VAL A 9 4.72 -34.15 -9.75
CA VAL A 9 4.99 -33.47 -8.47
C VAL A 9 3.74 -33.61 -7.61
N GLY A 10 3.83 -34.47 -6.60
CA GLY A 10 2.84 -34.58 -5.53
C GLY A 10 3.03 -33.45 -4.52
N VAL A 11 1.94 -32.77 -4.17
CA VAL A 11 1.88 -31.79 -3.08
C VAL A 11 2.01 -32.55 -1.76
N ILE A 12 3.08 -32.30 -1.01
CA ILE A 12 3.25 -32.82 0.35
C ILE A 12 2.86 -31.69 1.31
N LEU A 13 1.71 -31.84 1.97
CA LEU A 13 1.36 -31.12 3.18
C LEU A 13 2.22 -31.68 4.32
N ILE A 14 3.13 -30.90 4.87
CA ILE A 14 3.74 -31.18 6.18
C ILE A 14 3.17 -30.18 7.18
N VAL A 15 2.40 -30.73 8.13
CA VAL A 15 1.92 -30.06 9.34
C VAL A 15 2.77 -30.59 10.49
N LEU A 16 3.63 -29.75 11.10
CA LEU A 16 4.35 -29.95 12.38
C LEU A 16 5.06 -28.62 12.69
N SER A 17 5.11 -28.03 13.88
CA SER A 17 4.78 -28.43 15.26
C SER A 17 4.74 -27.16 16.12
N LEU A 18 3.85 -27.10 17.12
CA LEU A 18 3.83 -26.04 18.13
C LEU A 18 5.04 -26.17 19.08
N THR A 19 5.90 -25.15 19.12
CA THR A 19 6.70 -24.77 20.29
C THR A 19 6.86 -23.24 20.35
N THR A 20 6.28 -22.66 21.41
CA THR A 20 6.50 -21.31 21.99
C THR A 20 6.84 -20.18 21.00
N MET A 21 5.82 -19.63 20.33
CA MET A 21 5.93 -18.26 19.81
C MET A 21 5.71 -17.29 20.98
N SER A 22 6.67 -16.39 21.19
CA SER A 22 6.56 -15.24 22.08
C SER A 22 5.24 -14.50 21.86
N ALA A 23 4.65 -13.99 22.94
CA ALA A 23 3.40 -13.23 22.99
C ALA A 23 3.34 -11.94 22.12
N ASN A 24 4.33 -11.70 21.25
CA ASN A 24 4.36 -10.59 20.29
C ASN A 24 3.80 -10.96 18.90
N ALA A 25 3.40 -12.21 18.65
CA ALA A 25 2.68 -12.60 17.43
C ALA A 25 1.15 -12.42 17.55
N GLN A 26 0.71 -11.53 18.43
CA GLN A 26 -0.70 -11.33 18.72
C GLN A 26 -1.37 -10.44 17.66
N LYS A 27 -1.90 -11.10 16.62
CA LYS A 27 -3.19 -10.78 15.96
C LYS A 27 -3.20 -9.63 14.91
N ASN A 28 -2.65 -9.88 13.71
CA ASN A 28 -2.79 -9.00 12.52
C ASN A 28 -4.21 -8.94 11.89
N ASN A 29 -5.25 -9.48 12.55
CA ASN A 29 -6.64 -9.46 12.09
C ASN A 29 -7.52 -8.65 13.04
N SER A 30 -7.31 -7.34 13.09
CA SER A 30 -8.18 -6.40 13.80
C SER A 30 -9.16 -5.74 12.82
N LYS A 31 -10.22 -5.09 13.32
CA LYS A 31 -11.14 -4.32 12.46
C LYS A 31 -10.39 -3.20 11.72
N GLU A 32 -9.37 -2.66 12.35
CA GLU A 32 -8.50 -1.62 11.83
C GLU A 32 -7.64 -2.13 10.68
N THR A 33 -6.97 -3.28 10.83
CA THR A 33 -6.22 -3.87 9.70
C THR A 33 -7.16 -4.32 8.57
N GLU A 34 -8.40 -4.73 8.89
CA GLU A 34 -9.40 -5.10 7.89
C GLU A 34 -9.84 -3.91 7.02
N VAL A 35 -10.13 -2.74 7.61
CA VAL A 35 -10.54 -1.57 6.81
C VAL A 35 -9.39 -1.07 5.93
N VAL A 36 -8.15 -1.10 6.42
CA VAL A 36 -6.96 -0.74 5.60
C VAL A 36 -6.78 -1.73 4.45
N ASN A 37 -6.96 -3.03 4.69
CA ASN A 37 -6.94 -4.03 3.62
C ASN A 37 -8.02 -3.79 2.56
N LYS A 38 -9.25 -3.47 2.97
CA LYS A 38 -10.34 -3.13 2.03
C LYS A 38 -9.98 -1.90 1.20
N MET A 39 -9.39 -0.88 1.81
CA MET A 39 -8.92 0.32 1.12
C MET A 39 -7.85 -0.04 0.07
N LEU A 40 -6.83 -0.83 0.45
CA LEU A 40 -5.76 -1.25 -0.47
C LEU A 40 -6.30 -2.09 -1.65
N GLN A 41 -7.26 -2.98 -1.40
CA GLN A 41 -7.94 -3.75 -2.45
C GLN A 41 -8.76 -2.85 -3.39
N ALA A 42 -9.49 -1.89 -2.84
CA ALA A 42 -10.26 -0.92 -3.63
C ALA A 42 -9.34 -0.06 -4.50
N PHE A 43 -8.21 0.39 -3.96
CA PHE A 43 -7.16 1.09 -4.72
C PHE A 43 -6.61 0.21 -5.85
N GLY A 44 -6.19 -1.02 -5.56
CA GLY A 44 -5.60 -1.94 -6.54
C GLY A 44 -6.56 -2.35 -7.67
N THR A 45 -7.87 -2.29 -7.43
CA THR A 45 -8.93 -2.56 -8.43
C THR A 45 -9.47 -1.30 -9.09
N GLY A 46 -9.00 -0.11 -8.71
CA GLY A 46 -9.51 1.18 -9.21
C GLY A 46 -10.94 1.50 -8.76
N ASN A 47 -11.48 0.81 -7.75
CA ASN A 47 -12.84 1.00 -7.26
C ASN A 47 -12.92 2.17 -6.27
N MET A 48 -13.09 3.38 -6.79
CA MET A 48 -13.12 4.61 -5.97
C MET A 48 -14.32 4.66 -5.03
N ASP A 49 -15.46 4.09 -5.40
CA ASP A 49 -16.65 4.06 -4.53
C ASP A 49 -16.38 3.17 -3.30
N ALA A 50 -15.82 1.98 -3.51
CA ALA A 50 -15.41 1.11 -2.41
C ALA A 50 -14.33 1.75 -1.54
N LEU A 51 -13.38 2.48 -2.15
CA LEU A 51 -12.35 3.21 -1.42
C LEU A 51 -12.98 4.27 -0.51
N LYS A 52 -13.90 5.10 -1.02
CA LYS A 52 -14.58 6.16 -0.25
C LYS A 52 -15.33 5.62 0.96
N LEU A 53 -15.87 4.39 0.89
CA LEU A 53 -16.55 3.75 2.03
C LEU A 53 -15.63 3.39 3.19
N THR A 54 -14.31 3.31 2.96
CA THR A 54 -13.32 3.03 4.01
C THR A 54 -12.86 4.27 4.77
N LEU A 55 -13.25 5.46 4.31
CA LEU A 55 -12.76 6.74 4.81
C LEU A 55 -13.79 7.40 5.72
N SER A 56 -13.30 8.08 6.75
CA SER A 56 -14.12 9.08 7.46
C SER A 56 -14.35 10.32 6.59
N ASP A 57 -15.42 11.06 6.83
CA ASP A 57 -15.73 12.26 6.04
C ASP A 57 -14.66 13.35 6.17
N ALA A 58 -14.03 13.44 7.34
CA ALA A 58 -12.96 14.40 7.66
C ALA A 58 -11.55 13.80 7.55
N THR A 59 -11.37 12.70 6.80
CA THR A 59 -10.07 12.01 6.69
C THR A 59 -8.97 12.96 6.18
N VAL A 60 -7.74 12.80 6.67
CA VAL A 60 -6.59 13.60 6.23
C VAL A 60 -5.47 12.69 5.77
N TRP A 61 -5.12 12.78 4.49
CA TRP A 61 -4.02 12.03 3.90
C TRP A 61 -2.84 12.97 3.64
N ASN A 62 -1.64 12.57 4.03
CA ASN A 62 -0.44 13.37 3.89
C ASN A 62 0.67 12.57 3.23
N TYR A 63 1.10 13.02 2.05
CA TYR A 63 2.27 12.50 1.36
C TYR A 63 3.46 13.40 1.66
N ASN A 64 4.44 12.90 2.42
CA ASN A 64 5.60 13.66 2.86
C ASN A 64 6.66 13.78 1.77
N GLY A 65 6.49 14.73 0.86
CA GLY A 65 7.43 15.03 -0.22
C GLY A 65 7.41 16.51 -0.62
N SER A 66 8.33 16.90 -1.50
CA SER A 66 8.34 18.24 -2.08
C SER A 66 7.30 18.39 -3.18
N THR A 67 6.90 19.62 -3.46
CA THR A 67 5.91 19.97 -4.51
C THR A 67 6.36 19.59 -5.93
N LEU A 68 7.61 19.18 -6.12
CA LEU A 68 8.12 18.64 -7.39
C LEU A 68 7.62 17.22 -7.67
N ILE A 69 7.13 16.51 -6.65
CA ILE A 69 6.37 15.27 -6.79
C ILE A 69 4.88 15.67 -6.89
N PRO A 70 4.21 15.50 -8.04
CA PRO A 70 2.90 16.10 -8.31
C PRO A 70 1.74 15.66 -7.40
N TYR A 71 1.90 14.52 -6.72
CA TYR A 71 0.93 13.95 -5.78
C TYR A 71 1.37 14.08 -4.32
N SER A 72 2.43 14.85 -4.04
CA SER A 72 2.81 15.18 -2.66
C SER A 72 1.85 16.20 -2.04
N GLY A 73 1.84 16.26 -0.71
CA GLY A 73 1.08 17.24 0.05
C GLY A 73 -0.07 16.64 0.86
N THR A 74 -0.99 17.50 1.28
CA THR A 74 -2.08 17.16 2.19
C THR A 74 -3.43 17.21 1.49
N TYR A 75 -4.22 16.15 1.66
CA TYR A 75 -5.54 15.94 1.08
C TYR A 75 -6.56 15.78 2.22
N LYS A 76 -7.62 16.61 2.23
CA LYS A 76 -8.60 16.67 3.32
C LYS A 76 -10.00 16.30 2.82
N GLY A 77 -10.57 15.26 3.40
CA GLY A 77 -11.87 14.71 3.03
C GLY A 77 -11.82 13.74 1.85
N LYS A 78 -12.91 13.00 1.67
CA LYS A 78 -13.02 11.89 0.70
C LYS A 78 -12.71 12.29 -0.74
N ASP A 79 -13.18 13.47 -1.17
CA ASP A 79 -12.99 13.91 -2.54
C ASP A 79 -11.54 14.33 -2.83
N GLU A 80 -10.85 14.94 -1.86
CA GLU A 80 -9.42 15.23 -1.99
C GLU A 80 -8.58 13.95 -2.00
N VAL A 81 -8.98 12.91 -1.24
CA VAL A 81 -8.32 11.59 -1.33
C VAL A 81 -8.50 10.98 -2.72
N VAL A 82 -9.67 11.10 -3.34
CA VAL A 82 -9.83 10.65 -4.74
C VAL A 82 -8.99 11.48 -5.70
N LYS A 83 -8.85 12.80 -5.48
CA LYS A 83 -7.92 13.64 -6.27
C LYS A 83 -6.47 13.19 -6.10
N PHE A 84 -6.04 12.81 -4.90
CA PHE A 84 -4.72 12.23 -4.66
C PHE A 84 -4.47 11.00 -5.53
N ILE A 85 -5.40 10.05 -5.54
CA ILE A 85 -5.32 8.86 -6.41
C ILE A 85 -5.29 9.27 -7.89
N GLY A 86 -6.14 10.21 -8.28
CA GLY A 86 -6.17 10.79 -9.63
C GLY A 86 -4.82 11.41 -10.04
N ASN A 87 -4.16 12.11 -9.13
CA ASN A 87 -2.84 12.73 -9.35
C ASN A 87 -1.76 11.67 -9.56
N ILE A 88 -1.79 10.56 -8.80
CA ILE A 88 -0.86 9.44 -9.02
C ILE A 88 -1.06 8.89 -10.43
N VAL A 89 -2.26 8.41 -10.75
CA VAL A 89 -2.51 7.72 -12.04
C VAL A 89 -2.38 8.64 -13.25
N SER A 90 -2.50 9.97 -13.07
CA SER A 90 -2.25 10.95 -14.14
C SER A 90 -0.77 11.19 -14.41
N ASN A 91 0.10 11.01 -13.41
CA ASN A 91 1.54 11.33 -13.52
C ASN A 91 2.44 10.11 -13.68
N VAL A 92 2.00 8.92 -13.24
CA VAL A 92 2.78 7.68 -13.35
C VAL A 92 1.95 6.54 -13.96
N GLU A 93 2.66 5.60 -14.58
CA GLU A 93 2.19 4.26 -14.89
C GLU A 93 2.69 3.31 -13.79
N ILE A 94 1.77 2.67 -13.07
CA ILE A 94 2.11 1.74 -11.98
C ILE A 94 2.50 0.40 -12.61
N LEU A 95 3.76 0.01 -12.48
CA LEU A 95 4.28 -1.26 -13.02
C LEU A 95 4.25 -2.37 -11.99
N ASP A 96 4.45 -2.03 -10.71
CA ASP A 96 4.38 -2.94 -9.57
C ASP A 96 4.01 -2.15 -8.32
N PHE A 97 3.13 -2.70 -7.48
CA PHE A 97 2.75 -2.12 -6.20
C PHE A 97 2.49 -3.28 -5.23
N LYS A 98 3.35 -3.40 -4.21
CA LYS A 98 3.38 -4.56 -3.31
C LYS A 98 3.18 -4.13 -1.88
N VAL A 99 2.25 -4.81 -1.22
CA VAL A 99 2.08 -4.78 0.23
C VAL A 99 2.91 -5.92 0.79
N ASN A 100 3.99 -5.61 1.50
CA ASN A 100 4.90 -6.59 2.07
C ASN A 100 4.44 -7.04 3.47
N GLU A 101 3.96 -6.09 4.27
CA GLU A 101 3.53 -6.36 5.64
C GLU A 101 2.47 -5.36 6.10
N ILE A 102 1.55 -5.82 6.95
CA ILE A 102 0.56 -4.98 7.64
C ILE A 102 0.65 -5.28 9.13
N ILE A 103 0.87 -4.24 9.92
CA ILE A 103 1.07 -4.32 11.37
C ILE A 103 -0.01 -3.48 12.04
N GLY A 104 -0.85 -4.10 12.87
CA GLY A 104 -1.88 -3.41 13.64
C GLY A 104 -1.48 -3.22 15.10
N ASN A 105 -1.70 -2.03 15.65
CA ASN A 105 -1.56 -1.76 17.08
C ASN A 105 -2.58 -0.70 17.54
N GLY A 106 -3.64 -1.15 18.22
CA GLY A 106 -4.76 -0.28 18.61
C GLY A 106 -5.38 0.41 17.39
N LYS A 107 -5.42 1.74 17.40
CA LYS A 107 -5.94 2.55 16.30
C LYS A 107 -4.97 2.77 15.14
N THR A 108 -3.73 2.31 15.27
CA THR A 108 -2.68 2.54 14.29
C THR A 108 -2.46 1.29 13.45
N VAL A 109 -2.38 1.46 12.13
CA VAL A 109 -2.02 0.39 11.20
C VAL A 109 -0.85 0.87 10.35
N VAL A 110 0.25 0.14 10.38
CA VAL A 110 1.43 0.42 9.55
C VAL A 110 1.47 -0.57 8.41
N VAL A 111 1.62 -0.07 7.18
CA VAL A 111 1.76 -0.87 5.97
C VAL A 111 3.14 -0.63 5.39
N LEU A 112 3.91 -1.70 5.23
CA LEU A 112 5.20 -1.68 4.57
C LEU A 112 5.04 -2.22 3.15
N GLY A 113 5.67 -1.57 2.18
CA GLY A 113 5.56 -2.00 0.81
C GLY A 113 6.68 -1.52 -0.09
N SER A 114 6.55 -1.87 -1.37
CA SER A 114 7.44 -1.41 -2.43
C SER A 114 6.65 -1.09 -3.69
N GLU A 115 7.22 -0.23 -4.52
CA GLU A 115 6.62 0.19 -5.76
C GLU A 115 7.64 0.25 -6.89
N LYS A 116 7.14 0.05 -8.10
CA LYS A 116 7.83 0.33 -9.35
C LYS A 116 6.87 1.10 -10.24
N GLN A 117 7.26 2.31 -10.61
CA GLN A 117 6.43 3.23 -11.37
C GLN A 117 7.23 3.86 -12.50
N LYS A 118 6.59 4.05 -13.65
CA LYS A 118 7.16 4.82 -14.76
C LYS A 118 6.55 6.22 -14.77
N ILE A 119 7.39 7.23 -14.64
CA ILE A 119 6.97 8.63 -14.70
C ILE A 119 6.56 8.94 -16.14
N LYS A 120 5.31 9.36 -16.34
CA LYS A 120 4.76 9.56 -17.69
C LYS A 120 5.46 10.67 -18.46
N LYS A 121 5.82 11.76 -17.77
CA LYS A 121 6.44 12.95 -18.38
C LYS A 121 7.79 12.65 -19.05
N ASN A 122 8.63 11.79 -18.46
CA ASN A 122 10.01 11.60 -18.90
C ASN A 122 10.42 10.12 -19.09
N GLY A 123 9.50 9.18 -18.84
CA GLY A 123 9.72 7.75 -19.00
C GLY A 123 10.67 7.10 -17.98
N LYS A 124 11.15 7.83 -16.97
CA LYS A 124 12.06 7.29 -15.95
C LYS A 124 11.33 6.32 -15.02
N ILE A 125 12.07 5.33 -14.52
CA ILE A 125 11.57 4.35 -13.57
C ILE A 125 11.93 4.79 -12.16
N LEU A 126 10.91 4.99 -11.34
CA LEU A 126 11.01 5.12 -9.89
C LEU A 126 10.76 3.73 -9.27
N GLU A 127 11.70 3.25 -8.49
CA GLU A 127 11.59 2.00 -7.73
C GLU A 127 12.08 2.26 -6.32
N GLN A 128 11.21 2.01 -5.33
CA GLN A 128 11.49 2.33 -3.92
C GLN A 128 10.61 1.54 -2.96
N ASN A 129 11.03 1.51 -1.69
CA ASN A 129 10.19 1.09 -0.58
C ASN A 129 9.42 2.28 -0.01
N TRP A 130 8.26 2.00 0.56
CA TRP A 130 7.41 2.98 1.21
C TRP A 130 6.82 2.42 2.51
N VAL A 131 6.39 3.33 3.37
CA VAL A 131 5.65 3.05 4.60
C VAL A 131 4.44 3.96 4.64
N GLN A 132 3.27 3.37 4.86
CA GLN A 132 2.03 4.10 5.11
C GLN A 132 1.58 3.87 6.54
N VAL A 133 1.36 4.95 7.28
CA VAL A 133 0.87 4.91 8.66
C VAL A 133 -0.57 5.41 8.66
N TYR A 134 -1.50 4.51 8.97
CA TYR A 134 -2.92 4.80 9.06
C TYR A 134 -3.35 4.99 10.52
N THR A 135 -4.24 5.95 10.73
CA THR A 135 -5.07 6.02 11.94
C THR A 135 -6.50 5.63 11.57
N VAL A 136 -7.06 4.69 12.33
CA VAL A 136 -8.40 4.15 12.14
C VAL A 136 -9.22 4.38 13.40
N GLU A 137 -10.37 5.02 13.25
CA GLU A 137 -11.32 5.25 14.34
C GLU A 137 -12.72 4.93 13.84
N ASN A 138 -13.55 4.29 14.67
CA ASN A 138 -14.90 3.85 14.30
C ASN A 138 -14.94 3.02 12.99
N SER A 139 -13.93 2.16 12.79
CA SER A 139 -13.75 1.34 11.57
C SER A 139 -13.64 2.14 10.27
N LEU A 140 -13.20 3.40 10.34
CA LEU A 140 -12.95 4.27 9.21
C LEU A 140 -11.55 4.89 9.31
N ILE A 141 -10.91 5.11 8.17
CA ILE A 141 -9.59 5.75 8.10
C ILE A 141 -9.77 7.26 8.33
N THR A 142 -9.15 7.77 9.39
CA THR A 142 -9.15 9.21 9.74
C THR A 142 -7.86 9.91 9.33
N LYS A 143 -6.75 9.17 9.23
CA LYS A 143 -5.47 9.71 8.80
C LYS A 143 -4.66 8.69 8.00
N MET A 144 -3.90 9.15 7.01
CA MET A 144 -2.81 8.40 6.39
C MET A 144 -1.57 9.28 6.27
N GLU A 145 -0.40 8.75 6.60
CA GLU A 145 0.90 9.39 6.35
C GLU A 145 1.77 8.48 5.50
N GLU A 146 2.21 8.97 4.35
CA GLU A 146 3.15 8.26 3.48
C GLU A 146 4.58 8.72 3.76
N PHE A 147 5.49 7.74 3.85
CA PHE A 147 6.93 7.94 3.87
C PHE A 147 7.58 7.08 2.79
N ALA A 148 8.41 7.71 1.96
CA ALA A 148 9.20 7.05 0.92
C ALA A 148 10.53 7.80 0.73
N ASN A 149 11.37 7.37 -0.20
CA ASN A 149 12.59 8.10 -0.54
C ASN A 149 12.26 9.29 -1.47
N THR A 150 11.61 10.31 -0.92
CA THR A 150 11.11 11.44 -1.70
C THR A 150 12.22 12.32 -2.29
N ALA A 151 13.40 12.37 -1.67
CA ALA A 151 14.58 13.00 -2.27
C ALA A 151 15.03 12.28 -3.56
N TYR A 152 14.90 10.96 -3.64
CA TYR A 152 15.16 10.20 -4.87
C TYR A 152 14.06 10.41 -5.91
N ALA A 153 12.79 10.32 -5.51
CA ALA A 153 11.66 10.57 -6.41
C ALA A 153 11.72 11.98 -7.02
N GLU A 154 11.99 13.02 -6.23
CA GLU A 154 12.15 14.40 -6.68
C GLU A 154 13.22 14.53 -7.77
N LYS A 155 14.38 13.90 -7.59
CA LYS A 155 15.46 13.89 -8.59
C LYS A 155 15.04 13.26 -9.92
N LEU A 156 14.09 12.32 -9.89
CA LEU A 156 13.56 11.69 -11.09
C LEU A 156 12.46 12.53 -11.76
N PHE A 157 11.58 13.17 -10.98
CA PHE A 157 10.53 14.07 -11.50
C PHE A 157 11.08 15.37 -12.09
N SER A 158 12.24 15.83 -11.60
CA SER A 158 12.87 17.07 -12.04
C SER A 158 13.68 16.95 -13.34
N LYS A 159 13.79 15.75 -13.91
CA LYS A 159 14.46 15.48 -15.20
C LYS A 159 13.48 15.56 -16.36
#